data_AF-A0A495XUX3-F1
#
_entry.id   AF-A0A495XUX3-F1
#
_cell.length_a   1.000
_cell.length_b   1.000
_cell.length_c   1.000
_cell.angle_alpha   90.00
_cell.angle_beta   90.00
_cell.angle_gamma   90.00
#
_symmetry.space_group_name_H-M   'P 1'
#
loop_
_entity.id
_entity.type
_entity.pdbx_description
1 polymer ?
#
loop_
_entity_poly.entity_id
_entity_poly.type
_entity_poly.pdbx_seq_one_letter_code
_entity_poly.pdbx_strand_id
1 'polypeptide(L)'
;MDPPGSEQVALYDDDGRVVGSADRSRVRAENLRHGATAVVVRDRLGRVYLHRRTTTKDVYPGLLDLAAGGVLQVGEDPDAGAVREAEEELGVHGVPLVRLGEADYADDDTCYRAFLYTADYDGPIVWQPEEVSWGTWSTVQALVELLETRPGEVVPDSRALWLGRLREWAADRAPLPGGWDDRAELAELAELVEGRWVDRTPAPHRADALLAECRLLPLIAPSLPLEVPQPAVLTEQPLVVRHPVVAGEPCDPARLTAADGDRVGRFLRALHDTPPTQAEGAGLPGRRDDGPDRALRQAALRSTVLPLLPESLHDVGERLLAGLSTPGEQRVCHADLLPPHVLVRGGAVTGVVDFGDARLTDPALDLAWARWGTPEPFARAAAEAYGADDEQLDRAAGWWALVPWHEVHRARSGRRSAPGPGIEDGLGEAVRRLRDWADRHPSV
;
A
#
# COMPACT_ATOMS: atom_id res chain seq x y z
N MET A 1 48.07 -22.92 26.36
CA MET A 1 46.74 -22.32 26.17
C MET A 1 47.00 -20.98 25.56
N ASP A 2 46.84 -20.87 24.24
CA ASP A 2 46.82 -19.55 23.60
C ASP A 2 45.65 -18.76 24.20
N PRO A 3 45.82 -17.45 24.44
CA PRO A 3 44.70 -16.59 24.79
C PRO A 3 43.62 -16.70 23.69
N PRO A 4 42.33 -16.44 24.00
CA PRO A 4 41.28 -16.44 22.98
C PRO A 4 41.78 -15.58 21.81
N GLY A 5 41.84 -16.20 20.62
CA GLY A 5 42.51 -15.65 19.45
C GLY A 5 42.04 -14.22 19.21
N SER A 6 42.98 -13.28 19.20
CA SER A 6 42.69 -11.90 18.90
C SER A 6 42.07 -11.81 17.50
N GLU A 7 40.90 -11.18 17.41
CA GLU A 7 40.22 -10.96 16.14
C GLU A 7 41.12 -10.10 15.24
N GLN A 8 41.57 -10.69 14.13
CA GLN A 8 42.45 -10.04 13.15
C GLN A 8 41.59 -9.28 12.14
N VAL A 9 41.79 -7.97 12.07
CA VAL A 9 41.06 -7.05 11.20
C VAL A 9 41.90 -6.71 9.98
N ALA A 10 41.26 -6.66 8.81
CA ALA A 10 41.91 -6.25 7.56
C ALA A 10 42.17 -4.74 7.54
N LEU A 11 43.42 -4.34 7.26
CA LEU A 11 43.83 -2.94 7.12
C LEU A 11 43.73 -2.50 5.66
N TYR A 12 43.19 -1.30 5.46
CA TYR A 12 42.96 -0.71 4.13
C TYR A 12 43.80 0.55 3.93
N ASP A 13 44.31 0.73 2.72
CA ASP A 13 44.97 1.98 2.31
C ASP A 13 43.99 3.01 1.73
N ASP A 14 44.54 4.14 1.29
CA ASP A 14 43.77 5.24 0.68
C ASP A 14 43.15 4.90 -0.67
N ASP A 15 43.65 3.87 -1.34
CA ASP A 15 43.11 3.37 -2.60
C ASP A 15 42.05 2.26 -2.38
N GLY A 16 41.69 1.97 -1.13
CA GLY A 16 40.72 0.93 -0.77
C GLY A 16 41.26 -0.50 -0.96
N ARG A 17 42.59 -0.69 -0.96
CA ARG A 17 43.22 -2.01 -1.05
C ARG A 17 43.62 -2.52 0.32
N VAL A 18 43.51 -3.84 0.50
CA VAL A 18 44.02 -4.52 1.70
C VAL A 18 45.54 -4.47 1.68
N VAL A 19 46.14 -3.88 2.72
CA VAL A 19 47.61 -3.71 2.85
C VAL A 19 48.21 -4.45 4.04
N GLY A 20 47.38 -5.04 4.90
CA GLY A 20 47.84 -5.84 6.02
C GLY A 20 46.73 -6.23 6.98
N SER A 21 47.12 -6.61 8.19
CA SER A 21 46.20 -6.90 9.29
C SER A 21 46.73 -6.42 10.62
N ALA A 22 45.83 -6.23 11.58
CA ALA A 22 46.18 -5.95 12.97
C ALA A 22 45.12 -6.54 13.91
N ASP A 23 45.50 -6.75 15.17
CA ASP A 23 44.53 -7.09 16.22
C ASP A 23 43.50 -5.96 16.36
N ARG A 24 42.22 -6.30 16.53
CA ARG A 24 41.14 -5.31 16.72
C ARG A 24 41.46 -4.29 17.82
N SER A 25 42.06 -4.72 18.93
CA SER A 25 42.47 -3.82 20.02
C SER A 25 43.48 -2.77 19.58
N ARG A 26 44.42 -3.13 18.69
CA ARG A 26 45.40 -2.22 18.10
C ARG A 26 44.73 -1.29 17.09
N VAL A 27 43.84 -1.81 16.25
CA VAL A 27 43.04 -1.00 15.31
C VAL A 27 42.32 0.12 16.05
N ARG A 28 41.69 -0.20 17.18
CA ARG A 28 41.01 0.80 18.03
C ARG A 28 41.99 1.74 18.73
N ALA A 29 43.07 1.24 19.32
CA ALA A 29 44.02 2.06 20.08
C ALA A 29 44.80 3.06 19.20
N GLU A 30 45.11 2.69 17.96
CA GLU A 30 45.88 3.51 17.02
C GLU A 30 45.00 4.15 15.93
N ASN A 31 43.68 3.95 15.98
CA ASN A 31 42.70 4.37 14.96
C ASN A 31 43.15 4.02 13.52
N LEU A 32 43.55 2.75 13.33
CA LEU A 32 44.07 2.27 12.05
C LEU A 32 42.95 2.13 11.02
N ARG A 33 43.23 2.53 9.78
CA ARG A 33 42.29 2.40 8.67
C ARG A 33 42.01 0.92 8.37
N HIS A 34 40.74 0.52 8.46
CA HIS A 34 40.28 -0.86 8.26
C HIS A 34 39.06 -0.93 7.32
N GLY A 35 38.56 -2.14 7.06
CA GLY A 35 37.31 -2.36 6.34
C GLY A 35 36.17 -2.66 7.30
N ALA A 36 34.96 -2.20 7.00
CA ALA A 36 33.75 -2.54 7.74
C ALA A 36 32.52 -2.54 6.83
N THR A 37 31.50 -3.31 7.19
CA THR A 37 30.21 -3.34 6.49
C THR A 37 29.18 -2.48 7.20
N ALA A 38 28.23 -1.93 6.48
CA ALA A 38 27.08 -1.23 7.03
C ALA A 38 25.81 -1.65 6.28
N VAL A 39 24.87 -2.28 6.98
CA VAL A 39 23.66 -2.90 6.43
C VAL A 39 22.42 -2.20 6.95
N VAL A 40 21.69 -1.51 6.07
CA VAL A 40 20.39 -0.92 6.40
C VAL A 40 19.27 -1.92 6.08
N VAL A 41 18.54 -2.31 7.12
CA VAL A 41 17.42 -3.25 6.99
C VAL A 41 16.11 -2.48 6.80
N ARG A 42 15.34 -2.84 5.77
CA ARG A 42 14.04 -2.24 5.42
C ARG A 42 12.93 -3.28 5.49
N ASP A 43 11.73 -2.91 5.94
CA ASP A 43 10.56 -3.79 5.89
C ASP A 43 9.77 -3.64 4.56
N ARG A 44 8.68 -4.40 4.38
CA ARG A 44 7.80 -4.27 3.21
C ARG A 44 7.15 -2.91 3.03
N LEU A 45 7.23 -2.00 4.00
CA LEU A 45 6.71 -0.64 3.91
C LEU A 45 7.85 0.38 3.66
N GLY A 46 9.09 -0.11 3.49
CA GLY A 46 10.27 0.71 3.28
C GLY A 46 10.73 1.45 4.54
N ARG A 47 10.19 1.11 5.72
CA ARG A 47 10.67 1.62 7.01
C ARG A 47 12.02 1.00 7.29
N VAL A 48 12.92 1.75 7.90
CA VAL A 48 14.28 1.31 8.26
C VAL A 48 14.30 0.90 9.73
N TYR A 49 15.03 -0.18 10.03
CA TYR A 49 15.22 -0.62 11.40
C TYR A 49 16.21 0.29 12.14
N LEU A 50 15.72 1.06 13.11
CA LEU A 50 16.53 1.88 14.00
C LEU A 50 16.77 1.12 15.30
N HIS A 51 18.00 1.05 15.77
CA HIS A 51 18.33 0.33 16.99
C HIS A 51 19.27 1.14 17.88
N ARG A 52 19.38 0.75 19.15
CA ARG A 52 20.30 1.33 20.12
C ARG A 52 21.40 0.34 20.43
N ARG A 53 22.64 0.75 20.15
CA ARG A 53 23.85 0.01 20.51
C ARG A 53 23.89 -0.21 22.02
N THR A 54 24.39 -1.35 22.48
CA THR A 54 24.61 -1.57 23.91
C THR A 54 25.60 -0.55 24.48
N THR A 55 25.53 -0.33 25.79
CA THR A 55 26.49 0.52 26.50
C THR A 55 27.86 -0.14 26.67
N THR A 56 28.00 -1.39 26.25
CA THR A 56 29.23 -2.20 26.33
C THR A 56 30.07 -2.14 25.07
N LYS A 57 29.59 -1.52 23.98
CA LYS A 57 30.36 -1.34 22.75
C LYS A 57 31.61 -0.48 23.02
N ASP A 58 32.70 -0.86 22.35
CA ASP A 58 33.98 -0.15 22.37
C ASP A 58 33.89 1.23 21.71
N VAL A 59 33.11 1.32 20.63
CA VAL A 59 32.93 2.53 19.83
C VAL A 59 31.44 2.92 19.82
N TYR A 60 31.18 4.19 20.15
CA TYR A 60 29.85 4.82 20.24
C TYR A 60 28.81 4.07 21.11
N PRO A 61 29.13 3.74 22.38
CA PRO A 61 28.22 3.01 23.26
C PRO A 61 26.91 3.76 23.52
N GLY A 62 25.78 3.05 23.45
CA GLY A 62 24.46 3.60 23.81
C GLY A 62 23.80 4.53 22.77
N LEU A 63 24.49 4.86 21.67
CA LEU A 63 23.94 5.69 20.59
C LEU A 63 22.96 4.90 19.71
N LEU A 64 22.11 5.64 18.99
CA LEU A 64 21.18 5.10 18.01
C LEU A 64 21.89 4.86 16.68
N ASP A 65 21.66 3.70 16.09
CA ASP A 65 22.23 3.29 14.82
C ASP A 65 21.12 2.80 13.88
N LEU A 66 21.33 2.96 12.57
CA LEU A 66 20.41 2.50 11.53
C LEU A 66 21.04 1.43 10.62
N ALA A 67 22.33 1.14 10.81
CA ALA A 67 23.04 0.14 10.06
C ALA A 67 23.59 -0.92 11.02
N ALA A 68 23.28 -2.20 10.76
CA ALA A 68 23.98 -3.30 11.40
C ALA A 68 25.32 -3.50 10.70
N GLY A 69 26.40 -3.76 11.45
CA GLY A 69 27.70 -3.83 10.81
C GLY A 69 28.89 -3.88 11.73
N GLY A 70 29.95 -4.51 11.22
CA GLY A 70 31.19 -4.68 11.96
C GLY A 70 32.40 -4.72 11.04
N VAL A 71 33.55 -4.98 11.66
CA VAL A 71 34.85 -4.95 11.02
C VAL A 71 35.05 -6.18 10.14
N LEU A 72 35.71 -6.00 9.00
CA LEU A 72 36.08 -7.11 8.12
C LEU A 72 37.29 -7.85 8.65
N GLN A 73 37.17 -9.17 8.74
CA GLN A 73 38.26 -10.06 9.10
C GLN A 73 39.24 -10.22 7.93
N VAL A 74 40.46 -10.68 8.23
CA VAL A 74 41.49 -10.90 7.21
C VAL A 74 41.04 -11.94 6.19
N GLY A 75 40.95 -11.53 4.92
CA GLY A 75 40.53 -12.39 3.83
C GLY A 75 39.01 -12.62 3.75
N GLU A 76 38.23 -11.95 4.59
CA GLU A 76 36.78 -11.96 4.53
C GLU A 76 36.30 -11.18 3.30
N ASP A 77 35.38 -11.78 2.54
CA ASP A 77 34.69 -11.09 1.47
C ASP A 77 33.66 -10.12 2.07
N PRO A 78 33.59 -8.85 1.62
CA PRO A 78 32.65 -7.89 2.17
C PRO A 78 31.17 -8.30 2.10
N ASP A 79 30.76 -9.04 1.07
CA ASP A 79 29.37 -9.48 0.94
C ASP A 79 29.06 -10.57 1.98
N ALA A 80 30.02 -11.48 2.23
CA ALA A 80 29.91 -12.49 3.28
C ALA A 80 29.92 -11.85 4.68
N GLY A 81 30.78 -10.85 4.91
CA GLY A 81 30.82 -10.10 6.17
C GLY A 81 29.51 -9.38 6.45
N ALA A 82 28.92 -8.75 5.42
CA ALA A 82 27.66 -8.04 5.58
C ALA A 82 26.49 -8.97 5.97
N VAL A 83 26.45 -10.18 5.40
CA VAL A 83 25.48 -11.21 5.79
C VAL A 83 25.70 -11.63 7.25
N ARG A 84 26.95 -11.93 7.63
CA ARG A 84 27.29 -12.33 8.99
C ARG A 84 26.86 -11.28 10.02
N GLU A 85 27.22 -10.01 9.81
CA GLU A 85 26.89 -8.92 10.75
C GLU A 85 25.39 -8.67 10.85
N ALA A 86 24.65 -8.74 9.73
CA ALA A 86 23.20 -8.60 9.74
C ALA A 86 22.50 -9.77 10.46
N GLU A 87 23.03 -10.99 10.33
CA GLU A 87 22.57 -12.17 11.05
C GLU A 87 22.90 -12.09 12.54
N GLU A 88 24.12 -11.71 12.90
CA GLU A 88 24.60 -11.62 14.29
C GLU A 88 23.84 -10.53 15.07
N GLU A 89 23.82 -9.29 14.58
CA GLU A 89 23.25 -8.18 15.36
C GLU A 89 21.71 -8.17 15.39
N LEU A 90 21.07 -8.51 14.26
CA LEU A 90 19.63 -8.33 14.06
C LEU A 90 18.87 -9.62 13.72
N GLY A 91 19.55 -10.75 13.53
CA GLY A 91 18.90 -12.01 13.17
C GLY A 91 18.33 -12.03 11.76
N VAL A 92 18.83 -11.18 10.85
CA VAL A 92 18.34 -11.08 9.47
C VAL A 92 18.95 -12.18 8.61
N HIS A 93 18.15 -13.20 8.29
CA HIS A 93 18.60 -14.39 7.56
C HIS A 93 17.71 -14.69 6.35
N GLY A 94 18.25 -15.43 5.38
CA GLY A 94 17.47 -15.96 4.25
C GLY A 94 17.02 -14.94 3.22
N VAL A 95 17.55 -13.71 3.26
CA VAL A 95 17.28 -12.64 2.29
C VAL A 95 18.57 -12.18 1.63
N PRO A 96 18.54 -11.80 0.33
CA PRO A 96 19.72 -11.26 -0.34
C PRO A 96 20.01 -9.83 0.15
N LEU A 97 21.29 -9.53 0.36
CA LEU A 97 21.76 -8.16 0.55
C LEU A 97 22.09 -7.53 -0.80
N VAL A 98 21.67 -6.27 -0.98
CA VAL A 98 21.96 -5.47 -2.17
C VAL A 98 23.10 -4.53 -1.85
N ARG A 99 24.24 -4.70 -2.52
CA ARG A 99 25.40 -3.81 -2.39
C ARG A 99 25.13 -2.48 -3.08
N LEU A 100 25.35 -1.40 -2.34
CA LEU A 100 25.01 -0.04 -2.76
C LEU A 100 26.21 0.82 -3.12
N GLY A 101 27.42 0.34 -2.80
CA GLY A 101 28.68 1.03 -3.06
C GLY A 101 29.60 1.01 -1.86
N GLU A 102 30.59 1.89 -1.91
CA GLU A 102 31.61 2.04 -0.88
C GLU A 102 31.81 3.52 -0.57
N ALA A 103 32.17 3.83 0.67
CA ALA A 103 32.51 5.17 1.11
C ALA A 103 33.60 5.11 2.20
N ASP A 104 34.29 6.22 2.44
CA ASP A 104 35.27 6.31 3.51
C ASP A 104 34.71 7.17 4.65
N TYR A 105 35.00 6.75 5.87
CA TYR A 105 34.66 7.48 7.09
C TYR A 105 35.87 7.58 8.00
N ALA A 106 36.04 8.75 8.63
CA ALA A 106 37.06 8.95 9.66
C ALA A 106 36.61 10.00 10.68
N ASP A 107 36.84 9.71 11.95
CA ASP A 107 36.83 10.65 13.06
C ASP A 107 37.92 10.29 14.08
N ASP A 108 37.84 10.86 15.29
CA ASP A 108 38.84 10.63 16.34
C ASP A 108 38.80 9.18 16.90
N ASP A 109 37.70 8.46 16.74
CA ASP A 109 37.45 7.13 17.32
C ASP A 109 37.61 5.98 16.31
N THR A 110 37.33 6.21 15.02
CA THR A 110 37.40 5.19 13.97
C THR A 110 37.74 5.76 12.59
N CYS A 111 38.40 4.96 11.75
CA CYS A 111 38.77 5.28 10.38
C CYS A 111 38.62 4.01 9.53
N TYR A 112 37.75 4.02 8.54
CA TYR A 112 37.48 2.81 7.75
C TYR A 112 36.88 3.06 6.36
N ARG A 113 37.07 2.04 5.50
CA ARG A 113 36.36 1.85 4.24
C ARG A 113 35.05 1.12 4.53
N ALA A 114 33.93 1.81 4.34
CA ALA A 114 32.59 1.28 4.52
C ALA A 114 32.11 0.59 3.23
N PHE A 115 31.64 -0.65 3.36
CA PHE A 115 30.91 -1.36 2.32
C PHE A 115 29.41 -1.31 2.65
N LEU A 116 28.62 -0.64 1.81
CA LEU A 116 27.23 -0.28 2.11
C LEU A 116 26.25 -1.27 1.49
N TYR A 117 25.28 -1.73 2.27
CA TYR A 117 24.27 -2.70 1.84
C TYR A 117 22.87 -2.35 2.33
N THR A 118 21.86 -2.85 1.63
CA THR A 118 20.48 -2.90 2.11
C THR A 118 19.93 -4.30 2.07
N ALA A 119 19.02 -4.63 2.99
CA ALA A 119 18.23 -5.86 2.98
C ALA A 119 16.74 -5.53 3.16
N ASP A 120 15.88 -6.12 2.35
CA ASP A 120 14.43 -6.10 2.58
C ASP A 120 14.04 -7.34 3.42
N TYR A 121 13.49 -7.13 4.62
CA TYR A 121 13.23 -8.18 5.61
C TYR A 121 11.96 -7.88 6.43
N ASP A 122 10.98 -8.78 6.35
CA ASP A 122 9.73 -8.75 7.14
C ASP A 122 9.70 -9.79 8.26
N GLY A 123 10.79 -10.54 8.43
CA GLY A 123 10.91 -11.53 9.49
C GLY A 123 11.07 -10.90 10.88
N PRO A 124 11.04 -11.72 11.94
CA PRO A 124 11.29 -11.23 13.29
C PRO A 124 12.74 -10.75 13.40
N ILE A 125 12.92 -9.57 14.00
CA ILE A 125 14.24 -9.10 14.42
C ILE A 125 14.59 -9.77 15.74
N VAL A 126 15.77 -10.38 15.80
CA VAL A 126 16.29 -11.07 16.98
C VAL A 126 17.63 -10.45 17.33
N TRP A 127 17.66 -9.70 18.42
CA TRP A 127 18.87 -8.99 18.84
C TRP A 127 19.88 -9.95 19.44
N GLN A 128 21.15 -9.77 19.08
CA GLN A 128 22.24 -10.21 19.93
C GLN A 128 22.34 -9.28 21.16
N PRO A 129 22.21 -9.80 22.40
CA PRO A 129 22.16 -8.98 23.61
C PRO A 129 23.42 -8.15 23.88
N GLU A 130 24.57 -8.58 23.36
CA GLU A 130 25.84 -7.85 23.47
C GLU A 130 25.93 -6.66 22.50
N GLU A 131 25.09 -6.63 21.48
CA GLU A 131 25.15 -5.68 20.36
C GLU A 131 24.02 -4.64 20.41
N VAL A 132 22.78 -5.10 20.60
CA VAL A 132 21.59 -4.27 20.55
C VAL A 132 20.80 -4.33 21.87
N SER A 133 20.42 -3.15 22.37
CA SER A 133 19.66 -3.00 23.64
C SER A 133 18.20 -2.60 23.45
N TRP A 134 17.85 -2.07 22.28
CA TRP A 134 16.49 -1.63 21.92
C TRP A 134 16.41 -1.40 20.41
N GLY A 135 15.22 -1.48 19.80
CA GLY A 135 15.01 -1.11 18.41
C GLY A 135 13.55 -0.93 18.03
N THR A 136 13.32 -0.24 16.91
CA THR A 136 12.01 0.01 16.32
C THR A 136 12.12 0.21 14.81
N TRP A 137 11.03 -0.02 14.09
CA TRP A 137 10.91 0.43 12.70
C TRP A 137 10.64 1.94 12.66
N SER A 138 11.37 2.67 11.83
CA SER A 138 11.23 4.11 11.63
C SER A 138 11.01 4.47 10.16
N THR A 139 10.24 5.51 9.90
CA THR A 139 10.06 6.01 8.53
C THR A 139 11.34 6.71 8.06
N VAL A 140 11.59 6.71 6.76
CA VAL A 140 12.75 7.42 6.19
C VAL A 140 12.70 8.92 6.54
N GLN A 141 11.52 9.53 6.53
CA GLN A 141 11.30 10.92 6.91
C GLN A 141 11.70 11.19 8.37
N ALA A 142 11.24 10.34 9.30
CA ALA A 142 11.57 10.48 10.71
C ALA A 142 13.07 10.26 10.98
N LEU A 143 13.73 9.41 10.20
CA LEU A 143 15.17 9.22 10.28
C LEU A 143 15.94 10.43 9.76
N VAL A 144 15.55 11.02 8.62
CA VAL A 144 16.16 12.27 8.14
C VAL A 144 16.05 13.35 9.21
N GLU A 145 14.86 13.54 9.80
CA GLU A 145 14.65 14.52 10.88
C GLU A 145 15.53 14.22 12.11
N LEU A 146 15.58 12.96 12.56
CA LEU A 146 16.45 12.54 13.68
C LEU A 146 17.92 12.87 13.41
N LEU A 147 18.45 12.49 12.24
CA LEU A 147 19.85 12.66 11.86
C LEU A 147 20.23 14.15 11.68
N GLU A 148 19.26 15.01 11.34
CA GLU A 148 19.48 16.44 11.16
C GLU A 148 19.36 17.23 12.46
N THR A 149 18.35 16.93 13.28
CA THR A 149 17.98 17.74 14.46
C THR A 149 18.65 17.27 15.74
N ARG A 150 18.97 15.98 15.86
CA ARG A 150 19.55 15.36 17.06
C ARG A 150 20.79 14.52 16.71
N PRO A 151 21.78 15.08 15.99
CA PRO A 151 22.93 14.33 15.50
C PRO A 151 23.77 13.69 16.61
N GLY A 152 23.77 14.25 17.83
CA GLY A 152 24.49 13.68 18.97
C GLY A 152 23.85 12.44 19.60
N GLU A 153 22.63 12.07 19.19
CA GLU A 153 21.99 10.83 19.61
C GLU A 153 22.27 9.64 18.67
N VAL A 154 22.80 9.92 17.48
CA VAL A 154 23.03 8.94 16.41
C VAL A 154 24.51 8.66 16.26
N VAL A 155 24.86 7.43 15.88
CA VAL A 155 26.23 7.09 15.55
C VAL A 155 26.77 8.02 14.45
N PRO A 156 27.91 8.71 14.68
CA PRO A 156 28.45 9.69 13.74
C PRO A 156 28.71 9.16 12.32
N ASP A 157 29.16 7.92 12.20
CA ASP A 157 29.46 7.28 10.93
C ASP A 157 28.20 6.91 10.13
N SER A 158 27.22 6.27 10.75
CA SER A 158 25.93 5.97 10.13
C SER A 158 25.25 7.24 9.65
N ARG A 159 25.32 8.33 10.42
CA ARG A 159 24.83 9.63 9.96
C ARG A 159 25.59 10.11 8.71
N ALA A 160 26.91 10.09 8.73
CA ALA A 160 27.73 10.57 7.62
C ALA A 160 27.55 9.76 6.33
N LEU A 161 27.43 8.43 6.47
CA LEU A 161 27.32 7.49 5.37
C LEU A 161 25.91 7.43 4.77
N TRP A 162 24.86 7.58 5.59
CA TRP A 162 23.48 7.32 5.14
C TRP A 162 22.58 8.54 4.97
N LEU A 163 22.88 9.70 5.58
CA LEU A 163 21.97 10.85 5.52
C LEU A 163 21.68 11.31 4.09
N GLY A 164 22.69 11.33 3.21
CA GLY A 164 22.50 11.69 1.80
C GLY A 164 21.50 10.77 1.10
N ARG A 165 21.67 9.46 1.27
CA ARG A 165 20.80 8.45 0.67
C ARG A 165 19.40 8.44 1.26
N LEU A 166 19.26 8.63 2.58
CA LEU A 166 17.96 8.78 3.22
C LEU A 166 17.20 9.99 2.68
N ARG A 167 17.88 11.11 2.39
CA ARG A 167 17.26 12.27 1.74
C ARG A 167 16.82 11.96 0.31
N GLU A 168 17.61 11.22 -0.46
CA GLU A 168 17.23 10.76 -1.80
C GLU A 168 15.97 9.88 -1.74
N TRP A 169 15.94 8.88 -0.86
CA TRP A 169 14.75 8.04 -0.65
C TRP A 169 13.54 8.83 -0.16
N ALA A 170 13.74 9.81 0.72
CA ALA A 170 12.66 10.67 1.20
C ALA A 170 12.06 11.54 0.08
N ALA A 171 12.89 11.95 -0.88
CA ALA A 171 12.52 12.82 -1.99
C ALA A 171 11.95 12.07 -3.21
N ASP A 172 12.17 10.76 -3.32
CA ASP A 172 11.65 9.94 -4.42
C ASP A 172 10.15 9.67 -4.25
N ARG A 173 9.36 10.69 -4.58
CA ARG A 173 7.91 10.73 -4.47
C ARG A 173 7.31 11.37 -5.71
N ALA A 174 6.22 10.81 -6.19
CA ALA A 174 5.44 11.37 -7.29
C ALA A 174 3.94 11.26 -6.99
N PRO A 175 3.12 12.27 -7.33
CA PRO A 175 1.67 12.14 -7.26
C PRO A 175 1.19 10.95 -8.10
N LEU A 176 0.33 10.11 -7.56
CA LEU A 176 -0.31 9.06 -8.35
C LEU A 176 -1.34 9.69 -9.30
N PRO A 177 -1.25 9.44 -10.61
CA PRO A 177 -2.24 9.94 -11.56
C PRO A 177 -3.60 9.31 -11.28
N GLY A 178 -4.64 10.14 -11.14
CA GLY A 178 -6.00 9.70 -10.79
C GLY A 178 -6.52 10.20 -9.43
N GLY A 179 -5.78 11.07 -8.73
CA GLY A 179 -6.18 11.66 -7.46
C GLY A 179 -7.55 12.36 -7.47
N TRP A 180 -8.32 12.09 -6.42
CA TRP A 180 -9.70 12.48 -6.25
C TRP A 180 -9.82 13.94 -5.81
N ASP A 181 -10.71 14.69 -6.49
CA ASP A 181 -11.11 16.09 -6.22
C ASP A 181 -10.01 17.15 -6.50
N ASP A 182 -10.30 18.09 -7.40
CA ASP A 182 -9.41 19.23 -7.73
C ASP A 182 -9.26 20.24 -6.58
N ARG A 183 -9.91 19.99 -5.43
CA ARG A 183 -9.82 20.80 -4.21
C ARG A 183 -8.78 20.21 -3.25
N ALA A 184 -7.56 20.74 -3.29
CA ALA A 184 -6.43 20.32 -2.45
C ALA A 184 -6.72 20.21 -0.93
N GLU A 185 -7.70 20.95 -0.40
CA GLU A 185 -8.09 20.93 1.02
C GLU A 185 -9.05 19.77 1.40
N LEU A 186 -9.63 19.10 0.40
CA LEU A 186 -10.58 17.98 0.54
C LEU A 186 -10.12 16.71 -0.18
N ALA A 187 -9.00 16.78 -0.91
CA ALA A 187 -8.47 15.69 -1.70
C ALA A 187 -7.74 14.69 -0.80
N GLU A 188 -8.02 13.42 -1.05
CA GLU A 188 -7.14 12.35 -0.60
C GLU A 188 -5.85 12.44 -1.43
N LEU A 189 -4.71 12.65 -0.76
CA LEU A 189 -3.41 12.69 -1.42
C LEU A 189 -2.88 11.28 -1.54
N ALA A 190 -2.57 10.86 -2.77
CA ALA A 190 -1.94 9.58 -3.05
C ALA A 190 -0.60 9.82 -3.76
N GLU A 191 0.49 9.29 -3.21
CA GLU A 191 1.84 9.42 -3.74
C GLU A 191 2.48 8.06 -3.97
N LEU A 192 3.09 7.88 -5.13
CA LEU A 192 4.01 6.79 -5.42
C LEU A 192 5.35 7.12 -4.77
N VAL A 193 5.85 6.23 -3.92
CA VAL A 193 7.10 6.40 -3.19
C VAL A 193 8.10 5.34 -3.64
N GLU A 194 9.28 5.78 -4.08
CA GLU A 194 10.37 4.95 -4.60
C GLU A 194 9.93 3.96 -5.70
N GLY A 195 8.83 4.25 -6.41
CA GLY A 195 8.21 3.35 -7.38
C GLY A 195 7.64 2.05 -6.80
N ARG A 196 7.64 1.88 -5.48
CA ARG A 196 7.37 0.61 -4.78
C ARG A 196 6.14 0.66 -3.88
N TRP A 197 5.83 1.84 -3.32
CA TRP A 197 4.78 2.01 -2.34
C TRP A 197 3.82 3.12 -2.72
N VAL A 198 2.62 3.04 -2.16
CA VAL A 198 1.60 4.08 -2.24
C VAL A 198 1.38 4.64 -0.84
N ASP A 199 1.65 5.92 -0.66
CA ASP A 199 1.24 6.70 0.52
C ASP A 199 -0.12 7.32 0.26
N ARG A 200 -1.06 7.16 1.20
CA ARG A 200 -2.38 7.79 1.20
C ARG A 200 -2.54 8.65 2.44
N THR A 201 -2.87 9.92 2.22
CA THR A 201 -3.30 10.87 3.26
C THR A 201 -4.76 11.19 3.02
N PRO A 202 -5.68 10.73 3.89
CA PRO A 202 -7.10 10.89 3.66
C PRO A 202 -7.53 12.32 3.95
N ALA A 203 -8.58 12.76 3.25
CA ALA A 203 -9.36 13.90 3.71
C ALA A 203 -9.96 13.62 5.10
N PRO A 204 -10.21 14.62 5.96
CA PRO A 204 -10.67 14.39 7.34
C PRO A 204 -11.90 13.48 7.47
N HIS A 205 -12.85 13.59 6.53
CA HIS A 205 -14.09 12.79 6.52
C HIS A 205 -13.90 11.35 5.99
N ARG A 206 -12.71 11.00 5.49
CA ARG A 206 -12.34 9.67 4.98
C ARG A 206 -11.34 8.93 5.89
N ALA A 207 -10.85 9.58 6.94
CA ALA A 207 -9.85 9.00 7.84
C ALA A 207 -10.33 7.67 8.45
N ASP A 208 -11.57 7.61 8.94
CA ASP A 208 -12.13 6.39 9.52
C ASP A 208 -12.27 5.26 8.50
N ALA A 209 -12.66 5.57 7.26
CA ALA A 209 -12.75 4.59 6.18
C ALA A 209 -11.36 4.01 5.85
N LEU A 210 -10.35 4.87 5.72
CA LEU A 210 -8.98 4.43 5.45
C LEU A 210 -8.39 3.60 6.61
N LEU A 211 -8.68 3.97 7.86
CA LEU A 211 -8.29 3.16 9.02
C LEU A 211 -9.02 1.81 9.05
N ALA A 212 -10.25 1.75 8.54
CA ALA A 212 -10.99 0.51 8.41
C ALA A 212 -10.39 -0.40 7.34
N GLU A 213 -9.95 0.16 6.20
CA GLU A 213 -9.17 -0.56 5.19
C GLU A 213 -7.88 -1.17 5.78
N CYS A 214 -7.12 -0.40 6.56
CA CYS A 214 -5.91 -0.88 7.27
C CYS A 214 -6.15 -2.09 8.18
N ARG A 215 -7.35 -2.21 8.74
CA ARG A 215 -7.72 -3.32 9.62
C ARG A 215 -8.29 -4.50 8.86
N LEU A 216 -9.10 -4.26 7.82
CA LEU A 216 -9.77 -5.31 7.08
C LEU A 216 -8.87 -5.96 6.03
N LEU A 217 -8.23 -5.18 5.15
CA LEU A 217 -7.60 -5.74 3.95
C LEU A 217 -6.45 -6.71 4.27
N PRO A 218 -5.51 -6.42 5.19
CA PRO A 218 -4.48 -7.39 5.56
C PRO A 218 -5.05 -8.68 6.17
N LEU A 219 -6.22 -8.61 6.82
CA LEU A 219 -6.89 -9.76 7.43
C LEU A 219 -7.51 -10.69 6.37
N ILE A 220 -8.10 -10.13 5.31
CA ILE A 220 -8.82 -10.92 4.29
C ILE A 220 -7.97 -11.26 3.07
N ALA A 221 -6.91 -10.50 2.78
CA ALA A 221 -6.05 -10.68 1.61
C ALA A 221 -5.57 -12.13 1.39
N PRO A 222 -5.17 -12.91 2.43
CA PRO A 222 -4.75 -14.31 2.23
C PRO A 222 -5.84 -15.24 1.69
N SER A 223 -7.11 -14.85 1.81
CA SER A 223 -8.27 -15.63 1.36
C SER A 223 -8.79 -15.19 -0.02
N LEU A 224 -8.28 -14.08 -0.57
CA LEU A 224 -8.74 -13.53 -1.84
C LEU A 224 -7.91 -14.10 -3.01
N PRO A 225 -8.54 -14.48 -4.13
CA PRO A 225 -7.83 -15.04 -5.28
C PRO A 225 -7.15 -13.99 -6.17
N LEU A 226 -7.38 -12.71 -5.91
CA LEU A 226 -6.72 -11.58 -6.58
C LEU A 226 -5.96 -10.75 -5.55
N GLU A 227 -4.86 -10.16 -5.98
CA GLU A 227 -4.04 -9.28 -5.14
C GLU A 227 -4.82 -8.02 -4.77
N VAL A 228 -4.77 -7.62 -3.50
CA VAL A 228 -5.39 -6.39 -3.00
C VAL A 228 -4.36 -5.59 -2.20
N PRO A 229 -4.54 -4.26 -2.04
CA PRO A 229 -3.69 -3.47 -1.18
C PRO A 229 -3.63 -4.06 0.23
N GLN A 230 -2.44 -4.04 0.85
CA GLN A 230 -2.25 -4.38 2.26
C GLN A 230 -1.78 -3.14 3.03
N PRO A 231 -2.68 -2.18 3.29
CA PRO A 231 -2.36 -0.93 3.95
C PRO A 231 -2.01 -1.12 5.42
N ALA A 232 -1.07 -0.30 5.87
CA ALA A 232 -0.69 -0.15 7.26
C ALA A 232 -0.51 1.34 7.58
N VAL A 233 -0.85 1.72 8.82
CA VAL A 233 -0.63 3.07 9.31
C VAL A 233 0.88 3.32 9.44
N LEU A 234 1.37 4.32 8.73
CA LEU A 234 2.76 4.76 8.75
C LEU A 234 2.97 5.84 9.82
N THR A 235 2.06 6.81 9.89
CA THR A 235 1.98 7.84 10.93
C THR A 235 0.52 8.10 11.29
N GLU A 236 0.24 8.39 12.56
CA GLU A 236 -1.13 8.68 13.02
C GLU A 236 -1.47 10.18 12.90
N GLN A 237 -0.49 11.07 13.04
CA GLN A 237 -0.68 12.53 13.01
C GLN A 237 0.49 13.24 12.29
N PRO A 238 0.28 13.73 11.06
CA PRO A 238 -0.90 13.50 10.22
C PRO A 238 -1.07 12.01 9.89
N LEU A 239 -2.30 11.58 9.61
CA LEU A 239 -2.59 10.20 9.23
C LEU A 239 -1.99 9.93 7.84
N VAL A 240 -1.00 9.06 7.78
CA VAL A 240 -0.44 8.54 6.53
C VAL A 240 -0.52 7.03 6.58
N VAL A 241 -1.10 6.45 5.54
CA VAL A 241 -1.18 5.01 5.34
C VAL A 241 -0.31 4.62 4.16
N ARG A 242 0.40 3.50 4.27
CA ARG A 242 1.22 2.96 3.21
C ARG A 242 0.82 1.54 2.86
N HIS A 243 0.81 1.21 1.58
CA HIS A 243 0.85 -0.17 1.10
C HIS A 243 1.85 -0.34 -0.06
N PRO A 244 2.36 -1.54 -0.32
CA PRO A 244 3.04 -1.85 -1.57
C PRO A 244 2.12 -1.60 -2.78
N VAL A 245 2.69 -1.17 -3.90
CA VAL A 245 1.95 -1.06 -5.16
C VAL A 245 1.43 -2.45 -5.57
N VAL A 246 0.12 -2.56 -5.81
CA VAL A 246 -0.46 -3.75 -6.43
C VAL A 246 -0.12 -3.70 -7.93
N ALA A 247 0.60 -4.70 -8.42
CA ALA A 247 1.17 -4.65 -9.76
C ALA A 247 0.11 -4.87 -10.86
N GLY A 248 0.05 -3.95 -11.82
CA GLY A 248 -0.77 -4.05 -13.02
C GLY A 248 -1.24 -2.68 -13.51
N GLU A 249 -1.87 -2.66 -14.67
CA GLU A 249 -2.53 -1.47 -15.23
C GLU A 249 -4.05 -1.64 -15.12
N PRO A 250 -4.82 -0.55 -14.97
CA PRO A 250 -6.28 -0.60 -15.06
C PRO A 250 -6.75 -1.33 -16.32
N CYS A 251 -7.80 -2.14 -16.19
CA CYS A 251 -8.26 -2.95 -17.29
C CYS A 251 -8.90 -2.11 -18.41
N ASP A 252 -8.71 -2.55 -19.65
CA ASP A 252 -9.55 -2.16 -20.78
C ASP A 252 -10.71 -3.17 -20.86
N PRO A 253 -11.96 -2.78 -20.54
CA PRO A 253 -13.09 -3.71 -20.52
C PRO A 253 -13.27 -4.47 -21.83
N ALA A 254 -12.95 -3.86 -22.97
CA ALA A 254 -13.12 -4.48 -24.28
C ALA A 254 -12.18 -5.67 -24.52
N ARG A 255 -11.10 -5.79 -23.73
CA ARG A 255 -10.09 -6.86 -23.83
C ARG A 255 -10.30 -7.99 -22.83
N LEU A 256 -11.26 -7.86 -21.91
CA LEU A 256 -11.51 -8.84 -20.87
C LEU A 256 -12.08 -10.14 -21.45
N THR A 257 -11.56 -11.26 -20.95
CA THR A 257 -11.89 -12.60 -21.44
C THR A 257 -12.83 -13.36 -20.49
N ALA A 258 -13.33 -14.52 -20.92
CA ALA A 258 -14.08 -15.42 -20.03
C ALA A 258 -13.23 -15.89 -18.83
N ALA A 259 -11.92 -16.07 -19.00
CA ALA A 259 -11.02 -16.46 -17.91
C ALA A 259 -10.85 -15.34 -16.87
N ASP A 260 -10.85 -14.08 -17.32
CA ASP A 260 -10.86 -12.93 -16.42
C ASP A 260 -12.19 -12.83 -15.66
N GLY A 261 -13.31 -13.12 -16.34
CA GLY A 261 -14.63 -13.16 -15.72
C GLY A 261 -14.69 -14.18 -14.59
N ASP A 262 -14.21 -15.39 -14.84
CA ASP A 262 -14.09 -16.45 -13.83
C ASP A 262 -13.25 -16.01 -12.61
N ARG A 263 -12.12 -15.33 -12.82
CA ARG A 263 -11.28 -14.80 -11.73
C ARG A 263 -12.02 -13.75 -10.90
N VAL A 264 -12.66 -12.78 -11.56
CA VAL A 264 -13.41 -11.71 -10.89
C VAL A 264 -14.63 -12.27 -10.14
N GLY A 265 -15.35 -13.23 -10.72
CA GLY A 265 -16.47 -13.90 -10.06
C GLY A 265 -16.06 -14.63 -8.78
N ARG A 266 -14.95 -15.39 -8.82
CA ARG A 266 -14.39 -16.04 -7.62
C ARG A 266 -13.91 -15.03 -6.58
N PHE A 267 -13.30 -13.93 -7.02
CA PHE A 267 -12.89 -12.84 -6.14
C PHE A 267 -14.09 -12.23 -5.41
N LEU A 268 -15.15 -11.87 -6.13
CA LEU A 268 -16.36 -11.33 -5.54
C LEU A 268 -17.01 -12.31 -4.56
N ARG A 269 -17.04 -13.60 -4.90
CA ARG A 269 -17.54 -14.63 -4.00
C ARG A 269 -16.73 -14.68 -2.71
N ALA A 270 -15.39 -14.71 -2.81
CA ALA A 270 -14.51 -14.72 -1.64
C ALA A 270 -14.64 -13.45 -0.79
N LEU A 271 -14.74 -12.27 -1.42
CA LEU A 271 -14.97 -11.00 -0.74
C LEU A 271 -16.30 -11.02 0.00
N HIS A 272 -17.39 -11.41 -0.67
CA HIS A 272 -18.74 -11.43 -0.11
C HIS A 272 -18.95 -12.53 0.95
N ASP A 273 -18.16 -13.60 0.90
CA ASP A 273 -18.11 -14.66 1.92
C ASP A 273 -17.37 -14.21 3.20
N THR A 274 -16.71 -13.04 3.20
CA THR A 274 -16.10 -12.46 4.39
C THR A 274 -17.16 -12.29 5.49
N PRO A 275 -16.94 -12.86 6.69
CA PRO A 275 -17.84 -12.69 7.82
C PRO A 275 -18.17 -11.21 8.11
N PRO A 276 -19.44 -10.81 8.20
CA PRO A 276 -19.82 -9.43 8.51
C PRO A 276 -19.19 -8.90 9.81
N THR A 277 -18.98 -9.79 10.80
CA THR A 277 -18.33 -9.45 12.07
C THR A 277 -16.88 -9.00 11.91
N GLN A 278 -16.16 -9.49 10.89
CA GLN A 278 -14.80 -9.02 10.60
C GLN A 278 -14.82 -7.61 10.03
N ALA A 279 -15.74 -7.30 9.11
CA ALA A 279 -15.90 -5.96 8.55
C ALA A 279 -16.34 -4.95 9.61
N GLU A 280 -17.31 -5.30 10.45
CA GLU A 280 -17.76 -4.45 11.56
C GLU A 280 -16.65 -4.24 12.60
N GLY A 281 -15.90 -5.30 12.93
CA GLY A 281 -14.74 -5.22 13.84
C GLY A 281 -13.59 -4.37 13.29
N ALA A 282 -13.43 -4.30 11.96
CA ALA A 282 -12.52 -3.39 11.29
C ALA A 282 -13.05 -1.94 11.23
N GLY A 283 -14.33 -1.70 11.53
CA GLY A 283 -14.95 -0.38 11.48
C GLY A 283 -15.45 0.04 10.10
N LEU A 284 -15.69 -0.91 9.19
CA LEU A 284 -16.39 -0.59 7.94
C LEU A 284 -17.83 -0.16 8.24
N PRO A 285 -18.43 0.74 7.43
CA PRO A 285 -19.85 1.04 7.52
C PRO A 285 -20.68 -0.26 7.45
N GLY A 286 -21.45 -0.48 8.50
CA GLY A 286 -22.15 -1.73 8.74
C GLY A 286 -23.59 -1.71 8.22
N ARG A 287 -24.33 -2.78 8.54
CA ARG A 287 -25.74 -2.95 8.13
C ARG A 287 -26.65 -1.80 8.56
N ARG A 288 -26.33 -1.18 9.72
CA ARG A 288 -27.09 -0.07 10.30
C ARG A 288 -26.87 1.25 9.56
N ASP A 289 -25.70 1.42 8.93
CA ASP A 289 -25.30 2.64 8.23
C ASP A 289 -25.79 2.62 6.77
N ASP A 290 -25.85 1.42 6.17
CA ASP A 290 -26.20 1.23 4.76
C ASP A 290 -27.58 1.80 4.38
N GLY A 291 -28.61 1.59 5.20
CA GLY A 291 -29.96 2.12 4.96
C GLY A 291 -30.02 3.65 4.90
N PRO A 292 -29.62 4.35 5.98
CA PRO A 292 -29.55 5.82 6.01
C PRO A 292 -28.68 6.40 4.88
N ASP A 293 -27.49 5.82 4.63
CA ASP A 293 -26.59 6.32 3.61
C ASP A 293 -27.14 6.14 2.20
N ARG A 294 -27.77 4.99 1.93
CA ARG A 294 -28.43 4.76 0.64
C ARG A 294 -29.61 5.71 0.45
N ALA A 295 -30.41 5.94 1.49
CA ALA A 295 -31.51 6.91 1.42
C ALA A 295 -31.02 8.34 1.13
N LEU A 296 -29.91 8.75 1.77
CA LEU A 296 -29.27 10.04 1.51
C LEU A 296 -28.75 10.14 0.07
N ARG A 297 -28.04 9.11 -0.42
CA ARG A 297 -27.56 9.04 -1.81
C ARG A 297 -28.73 9.11 -2.79
N GLN A 298 -29.80 8.35 -2.57
CA GLN A 298 -30.99 8.37 -3.43
C GLN A 298 -31.69 9.73 -3.42
N ALA A 299 -31.81 10.40 -2.26
CA ALA A 299 -32.36 11.75 -2.18
C ALA A 299 -31.50 12.78 -2.93
N ALA A 300 -30.18 12.65 -2.88
CA ALA A 300 -29.26 13.48 -3.65
C ALA A 300 -29.44 13.27 -5.16
N LEU A 301 -29.52 12.01 -5.61
CA LEU A 301 -29.78 11.70 -7.03
C LEU A 301 -31.15 12.21 -7.50
N ARG A 302 -32.19 12.02 -6.69
CA ARG A 302 -33.55 12.51 -6.95
C ARG A 302 -33.61 14.03 -7.07
N SER A 303 -32.83 14.77 -6.28
CA SER A 303 -32.85 16.23 -6.31
C SER A 303 -31.93 16.84 -7.36
N THR A 304 -30.87 16.16 -7.76
CA THR A 304 -29.82 16.75 -8.62
C THR A 304 -29.74 16.19 -10.04
N VAL A 305 -30.15 14.93 -10.26
CA VAL A 305 -30.04 14.23 -11.54
C VAL A 305 -31.39 13.99 -12.16
N LEU A 306 -32.36 13.45 -11.42
CA LEU A 306 -33.70 13.14 -11.95
C LEU A 306 -34.36 14.34 -12.67
N PRO A 307 -34.30 15.59 -12.16
CA PRO A 307 -34.90 16.74 -12.84
C PRO A 307 -34.21 17.13 -14.15
N LEU A 308 -33.02 16.61 -14.41
CA LEU A 308 -32.27 16.83 -15.66
C LEU A 308 -32.58 15.79 -16.73
N LEU A 309 -33.23 14.68 -16.36
CA LEU A 309 -33.68 13.67 -17.32
C LEU A 309 -34.96 14.15 -18.04
N PRO A 310 -35.26 13.64 -19.24
CA PRO A 310 -36.54 13.89 -19.90
C PRO A 310 -37.73 13.56 -18.99
N GLU A 311 -38.75 14.43 -18.97
CA GLU A 311 -39.95 14.26 -18.14
C GLU A 311 -40.62 12.90 -18.31
N SER A 312 -40.61 12.36 -19.54
CA SER A 312 -41.16 11.03 -19.84
C SER A 312 -40.46 9.86 -19.13
N LEU A 313 -39.29 10.10 -18.53
CA LEU A 313 -38.52 9.11 -17.78
C LEU A 313 -38.54 9.34 -16.26
N HIS A 314 -39.21 10.38 -15.76
CA HIS A 314 -39.20 10.68 -14.33
C HIS A 314 -39.83 9.57 -13.49
N ASP A 315 -40.98 9.06 -13.90
CA ASP A 315 -41.63 7.93 -13.21
C ASP A 315 -40.77 6.67 -13.25
N VAL A 316 -40.06 6.42 -14.35
CA VAL A 316 -39.13 5.28 -14.47
C VAL A 316 -37.96 5.45 -13.51
N GLY A 317 -37.41 6.66 -13.43
CA GLY A 317 -36.33 7.02 -12.51
C GLY A 317 -36.72 6.83 -11.04
N GLU A 318 -37.92 7.25 -10.66
CA GLU A 318 -38.42 7.02 -9.29
C GLU A 318 -38.59 5.53 -8.97
N ARG A 319 -39.09 4.74 -9.92
CA ARG A 319 -39.20 3.29 -9.74
C ARG A 319 -37.85 2.60 -9.63
N LEU A 320 -36.87 3.01 -10.42
CA LEU A 320 -35.49 2.53 -10.29
C LEU A 320 -34.93 2.82 -8.89
N LEU A 321 -35.07 4.06 -8.41
CA LEU A 321 -34.60 4.44 -7.07
C LEU A 321 -35.31 3.66 -5.97
N ALA A 322 -36.64 3.50 -6.07
CA ALA A 322 -37.44 2.75 -5.12
C ALA A 322 -37.10 1.25 -5.10
N GLY A 323 -36.88 0.65 -6.28
CA GLY A 323 -36.50 -0.77 -6.41
C GLY A 323 -35.18 -1.10 -5.74
N LEU A 324 -34.26 -0.13 -5.65
CA LEU A 324 -32.97 -0.28 -4.99
C LEU A 324 -32.98 0.17 -3.52
N SER A 325 -34.12 0.63 -2.97
CA SER A 325 -34.20 1.08 -1.58
C SER A 325 -34.05 -0.08 -0.58
N THR A 326 -34.45 -1.30 -0.96
CA THR A 326 -34.34 -2.50 -0.13
C THR A 326 -33.21 -3.38 -0.65
N PRO A 327 -32.14 -3.61 0.13
CA PRO A 327 -31.03 -4.44 -0.31
C PRO A 327 -31.40 -5.92 -0.16
N GLY A 328 -30.73 -6.77 -0.94
CA GLY A 328 -30.64 -8.20 -0.64
C GLY A 328 -29.89 -8.48 0.67
N GLU A 329 -29.53 -9.74 0.89
CA GLU A 329 -28.69 -10.10 2.03
C GLU A 329 -27.34 -9.36 1.96
N GLN A 330 -27.11 -8.42 2.89
CA GLN A 330 -25.92 -7.58 2.84
C GLN A 330 -24.65 -8.39 3.10
N ARG A 331 -23.63 -8.13 2.30
CA ARG A 331 -22.29 -8.75 2.32
C ARG A 331 -21.21 -7.68 2.33
N VAL A 332 -19.97 -8.07 2.63
CA VAL A 332 -18.83 -7.17 2.49
C VAL A 332 -18.61 -6.94 1.00
N CYS A 333 -18.81 -5.72 0.53
CA CYS A 333 -18.71 -5.35 -0.88
C CYS A 333 -17.57 -4.34 -1.07
N HIS A 334 -16.97 -4.34 -2.25
CA HIS A 334 -16.05 -3.31 -2.73
C HIS A 334 -16.79 -1.97 -2.90
N ALA A 335 -18.02 -2.01 -3.40
CA ALA A 335 -18.95 -0.89 -3.58
C ALA A 335 -18.54 0.20 -4.60
N ASP A 336 -17.36 0.08 -5.20
CA ASP A 336 -16.93 0.90 -6.35
C ASP A 336 -16.17 0.08 -7.42
N LEU A 337 -16.62 -1.15 -7.71
CA LEU A 337 -15.90 -2.03 -8.64
C LEU A 337 -16.10 -1.59 -10.10
N LEU A 338 -15.18 -0.77 -10.60
CA LEU A 338 -15.17 -0.21 -11.95
C LEU A 338 -13.80 -0.44 -12.64
N PRO A 339 -13.69 -0.25 -13.97
CA PRO A 339 -12.45 -0.56 -14.71
C PRO A 339 -11.15 0.03 -14.14
N PRO A 340 -11.12 1.28 -13.61
CA PRO A 340 -9.93 1.85 -12.98
C PRO A 340 -9.39 1.02 -11.81
N HIS A 341 -10.23 0.22 -11.17
CA HIS A 341 -9.95 -0.51 -9.93
C HIS A 341 -9.64 -1.99 -10.15
N VAL A 342 -9.72 -2.48 -11.39
CA VAL A 342 -9.40 -3.86 -11.74
C VAL A 342 -8.11 -3.88 -12.56
N LEU A 343 -7.08 -4.52 -12.02
CA LEU A 343 -5.74 -4.50 -12.58
C LEU A 343 -5.42 -5.73 -13.43
N VAL A 344 -4.78 -5.48 -14.57
CA VAL A 344 -4.31 -6.49 -15.53
C VAL A 344 -2.80 -6.48 -15.60
N ARG A 345 -2.18 -7.66 -15.54
CA ARG A 345 -0.74 -7.87 -15.72
C ARG A 345 -0.51 -9.10 -16.57
N GLY A 346 0.33 -8.98 -17.60
CA GLY A 346 0.60 -10.10 -18.51
C GLY A 346 -0.66 -10.58 -19.27
N GLY A 347 -1.63 -9.69 -19.50
CA GLY A 347 -2.86 -10.00 -20.25
C GLY A 347 -3.95 -10.73 -19.45
N ALA A 348 -3.83 -10.81 -18.13
CA ALA A 348 -4.87 -11.38 -17.27
C ALA A 348 -5.14 -10.49 -16.05
N VAL A 349 -6.35 -10.53 -15.51
CA VAL A 349 -6.70 -9.87 -14.25
C VAL A 349 -5.90 -10.47 -13.09
N THR A 350 -5.23 -9.62 -12.32
CA THR A 350 -4.35 -10.03 -11.22
C THR A 350 -4.64 -9.32 -9.90
N GLY A 351 -5.31 -8.17 -9.91
CA GLY A 351 -5.56 -7.43 -8.67
C GLY A 351 -6.79 -6.53 -8.72
N VAL A 352 -7.24 -6.12 -7.53
CA VAL A 352 -8.32 -5.15 -7.31
C VAL A 352 -7.82 -4.12 -6.30
N VAL A 353 -8.06 -2.83 -6.56
CA VAL A 353 -7.60 -1.70 -5.72
C VAL A 353 -8.75 -0.74 -5.42
N ASP A 354 -8.50 0.25 -4.57
CA ASP A 354 -9.47 1.30 -4.20
C ASP A 354 -10.71 0.83 -3.42
N PHE A 355 -10.47 0.30 -2.22
CA PHE A 355 -11.50 -0.16 -1.28
C PHE A 355 -12.06 0.98 -0.40
N GLY A 356 -11.87 2.24 -0.79
CA GLY A 356 -12.30 3.38 0.02
C GLY A 356 -13.81 3.43 0.30
N ASP A 357 -14.61 2.80 -0.56
CA ASP A 357 -16.07 2.73 -0.42
C ASP A 357 -16.58 1.39 0.13
N ALA A 358 -15.66 0.48 0.48
CA ALA A 358 -16.00 -0.86 0.96
C ALA A 358 -16.90 -0.82 2.19
N ARG A 359 -17.94 -1.67 2.19
CA ARG A 359 -18.99 -1.64 3.21
C ARG A 359 -19.84 -2.90 3.24
N LEU A 360 -20.66 -3.06 4.28
CA LEU A 360 -21.75 -4.05 4.29
C LEU A 360 -22.96 -3.52 3.52
N THR A 361 -23.17 -3.99 2.29
CA THR A 361 -24.29 -3.57 1.43
C THR A 361 -24.76 -4.70 0.50
N ASP A 362 -25.66 -4.41 -0.44
CA ASP A 362 -26.16 -5.39 -1.41
C ASP A 362 -25.05 -5.84 -2.38
N PRO A 363 -24.71 -7.14 -2.42
CA PRO A 363 -23.68 -7.65 -3.32
C PRO A 363 -24.00 -7.47 -4.81
N ALA A 364 -25.26 -7.21 -5.17
CA ALA A 364 -25.65 -6.88 -6.54
C ALA A 364 -24.96 -5.61 -7.07
N LEU A 365 -24.52 -4.71 -6.18
CA LEU A 365 -23.77 -3.51 -6.55
C LEU A 365 -22.45 -3.86 -7.26
N ASP A 366 -21.68 -4.80 -6.71
CA ASP A 366 -20.38 -5.20 -7.26
C ASP A 366 -20.50 -6.04 -8.54
N LEU A 367 -21.65 -6.68 -8.75
CA LEU A 367 -21.94 -7.43 -9.98
C LEU A 367 -22.35 -6.53 -11.15
N ALA A 368 -22.75 -5.29 -10.89
CA ALA A 368 -23.38 -4.41 -11.87
C ALA A 368 -22.47 -4.15 -13.09
N TRP A 369 -21.23 -3.70 -12.85
CA TRP A 369 -20.27 -3.48 -13.93
C TRP A 369 -19.83 -4.81 -14.56
N ALA A 370 -19.53 -5.82 -13.76
CA ALA A 370 -19.09 -7.12 -14.27
C ALA A 370 -20.11 -7.74 -15.24
N ARG A 371 -21.42 -7.57 -14.99
CA ARG A 371 -22.48 -8.12 -15.85
C ARG A 371 -22.76 -7.28 -17.09
N TRP A 372 -22.76 -5.96 -16.97
CA TRP A 372 -23.31 -5.06 -18.01
C TRP A 372 -22.29 -4.12 -18.65
N GLY A 373 -21.10 -3.99 -18.07
CA GLY A 373 -20.01 -3.14 -18.55
C GLY A 373 -18.86 -3.90 -19.21
N THR A 374 -19.04 -5.21 -19.48
CA THR A 374 -18.00 -6.09 -20.02
C THR A 374 -18.52 -6.95 -21.18
N PRO A 375 -17.64 -7.57 -21.99
CA PRO A 375 -18.04 -8.51 -23.03
C PRO A 375 -18.82 -9.71 -22.47
N GLU A 376 -19.81 -10.19 -23.22
CA GLU A 376 -20.68 -11.31 -22.79
C GLU A 376 -19.93 -12.58 -22.30
N PRO A 377 -18.80 -13.00 -22.92
CA PRO A 377 -18.03 -14.13 -22.39
C PRO A 377 -17.49 -13.90 -20.98
N PHE A 378 -17.03 -12.68 -20.66
CA PHE A 378 -16.61 -12.30 -19.31
C PHE A 378 -17.82 -12.31 -18.37
N ALA A 379 -18.88 -11.59 -18.76
CA ALA A 379 -20.05 -11.38 -17.92
C ALA A 379 -20.70 -12.70 -17.48
N ARG A 380 -20.83 -13.65 -18.41
CA ARG A 380 -21.36 -14.99 -18.12
C ARG A 380 -20.45 -15.78 -17.17
N ALA A 381 -19.14 -15.79 -17.43
CA ALA A 381 -18.19 -16.51 -16.59
C ALA A 381 -18.10 -15.93 -15.17
N ALA A 382 -18.17 -14.60 -15.03
CA ALA A 382 -18.21 -13.93 -13.73
C ALA A 382 -19.46 -14.29 -12.93
N ALA A 383 -20.65 -14.23 -13.57
CA ALA A 383 -21.90 -14.60 -12.91
C ALA A 383 -21.92 -16.08 -12.49
N GLU A 384 -21.42 -16.99 -13.35
CA GLU A 384 -21.33 -18.43 -13.07
C GLU A 384 -20.35 -18.72 -11.93
N ALA A 385 -19.15 -18.16 -11.96
CA ALA A 385 -18.13 -18.37 -10.94
C ALA A 385 -18.50 -17.74 -9.58
N TYR A 386 -19.24 -16.63 -9.60
CA TYR A 386 -19.83 -16.05 -8.40
C TYR A 386 -20.97 -16.90 -7.83
N GLY A 387 -21.80 -17.49 -8.72
CA GLY A 387 -23.04 -18.17 -8.37
C GLY A 387 -24.23 -17.22 -8.24
N ALA A 388 -24.33 -16.23 -9.14
CA ALA A 388 -25.38 -15.22 -9.12
C ALA A 388 -26.74 -15.84 -9.48
N ASP A 389 -27.78 -15.52 -8.72
CA ASP A 389 -29.16 -15.83 -9.09
C ASP A 389 -29.81 -14.72 -9.94
N ASP A 390 -30.94 -15.02 -10.55
CA ASP A 390 -31.65 -14.09 -11.44
C ASP A 390 -32.11 -12.82 -10.70
N GLU A 391 -32.48 -12.92 -9.43
CA GLU A 391 -32.92 -11.78 -8.61
C GLU A 391 -31.76 -10.82 -8.31
N GLN A 392 -30.59 -11.35 -7.99
CA GLN A 392 -29.37 -10.59 -7.81
C GLN A 392 -28.94 -9.89 -9.11
N LEU A 393 -29.01 -10.59 -10.25
CA LEU A 393 -28.68 -10.01 -11.56
C LEU A 393 -29.66 -8.91 -11.98
N ASP A 394 -30.93 -9.04 -11.60
CA ASP A 394 -31.96 -8.02 -11.80
C ASP A 394 -31.66 -6.74 -11.00
N ARG A 395 -31.38 -6.88 -9.69
CA ARG A 395 -30.93 -5.73 -8.87
C ARG A 395 -29.62 -5.12 -9.39
N ALA A 396 -28.69 -5.94 -9.87
CA ALA A 396 -27.43 -5.47 -10.47
C ALA A 396 -27.68 -4.64 -11.74
N ALA A 397 -28.71 -4.95 -12.53
CA ALA A 397 -29.11 -4.13 -13.67
C ALA A 397 -29.61 -2.74 -13.23
N GLY A 398 -30.31 -2.66 -12.10
CA GLY A 398 -30.69 -1.39 -11.49
C GLY A 398 -29.47 -0.56 -11.05
N TRP A 399 -28.53 -1.18 -10.32
CA TRP A 399 -27.29 -0.52 -9.91
C TRP A 399 -26.48 -0.02 -11.12
N TRP A 400 -26.41 -0.81 -12.19
CA TRP A 400 -25.74 -0.41 -13.44
C TRP A 400 -26.37 0.82 -14.10
N ALA A 401 -27.70 0.93 -14.04
CA ALA A 401 -28.42 2.08 -14.56
C ALA A 401 -28.16 3.37 -13.76
N LEU A 402 -27.84 3.26 -12.46
CA LEU A 402 -27.52 4.40 -11.60
C LEU A 402 -26.08 4.90 -11.70
N VAL A 403 -25.12 4.11 -12.18
CA VAL A 403 -23.71 4.53 -12.32
C VAL A 403 -23.54 5.92 -12.94
N PRO A 404 -24.10 6.23 -14.14
CA PRO A 404 -23.96 7.56 -14.74
C PRO A 404 -24.66 8.67 -13.94
N TRP A 405 -25.65 8.33 -13.10
CA TRP A 405 -26.28 9.32 -12.22
C TRP A 405 -25.30 9.79 -11.13
N HIS A 406 -24.52 8.87 -10.56
CA HIS A 406 -23.48 9.22 -9.59
C HIS A 406 -22.39 10.10 -10.21
N GLU A 407 -21.99 9.83 -11.46
CA GLU A 407 -21.04 10.66 -12.20
C GLU A 407 -21.57 12.08 -12.41
N VAL A 408 -22.81 12.22 -12.90
CA VAL A 408 -23.47 13.53 -13.08
C VAL A 408 -23.59 14.27 -11.75
N HIS A 409 -24.01 13.59 -10.69
CA HIS A 409 -24.14 14.20 -9.35
C HIS A 409 -22.80 14.73 -8.84
N ARG A 410 -21.71 13.94 -8.94
CA ARG A 410 -20.36 14.36 -8.57
C ARG A 410 -19.90 15.58 -9.37
N ALA A 411 -20.07 15.54 -10.69
CA ALA A 411 -19.71 16.64 -11.58
C ALA A 411 -20.46 17.95 -11.25
N ARG A 412 -21.75 17.88 -10.89
CA ARG A 412 -22.53 19.04 -10.45
C ARG A 412 -22.16 19.57 -9.07
N SER A 413 -21.71 18.69 -8.18
CA SER A 413 -21.34 19.04 -6.81
C SER A 413 -19.95 19.69 -6.72
N GLY A 414 -19.27 19.86 -7.85
CA GLY A 414 -17.91 20.39 -7.91
C GLY A 414 -16.85 19.42 -7.36
N ARG A 415 -17.21 18.14 -7.20
CA ARG A 415 -16.31 17.04 -6.81
C ARG A 415 -15.90 16.30 -8.07
N ARG A 416 -14.97 16.85 -8.84
CA ARG A 416 -14.46 16.19 -10.06
C ARG A 416 -13.26 15.33 -9.70
N SER A 417 -13.32 14.04 -10.01
CA SER A 417 -12.15 13.14 -10.03
C SER A 417 -11.80 12.85 -11.51
N ALA A 418 -10.70 13.43 -11.99
CA ALA A 418 -10.07 13.14 -13.30
C ALA A 418 -10.97 13.39 -14.56
N PRO A 419 -10.49 13.20 -15.81
CA PRO A 419 -11.24 13.57 -17.02
C PRO A 419 -12.32 12.53 -17.32
N GLY A 420 -13.45 12.62 -16.61
CA GLY A 420 -14.68 11.93 -16.96
C GLY A 420 -15.42 12.60 -18.11
N PRO A 421 -16.39 11.90 -18.73
CA PRO A 421 -17.32 12.48 -19.69
C PRO A 421 -17.95 13.78 -19.14
N GLY A 422 -18.25 14.73 -20.03
CA GLY A 422 -18.93 15.96 -19.63
C GLY A 422 -20.28 15.66 -18.95
N ILE A 423 -20.85 16.62 -18.22
CA ILE A 423 -22.20 16.46 -17.62
C ILE A 423 -23.22 16.02 -18.68
N GLU A 424 -23.09 16.54 -19.90
CA GLU A 424 -23.95 16.20 -21.05
C GLU A 424 -23.80 14.73 -21.49
N ASP A 425 -22.56 14.23 -21.58
CA ASP A 425 -22.28 12.83 -21.91
C ASP A 425 -22.81 11.88 -20.82
N GLY A 426 -22.61 12.24 -19.55
CA GLY A 426 -23.13 11.48 -18.40
C GLY A 426 -24.66 11.45 -18.37
N LEU A 427 -25.34 12.56 -18.71
CA LEU A 427 -26.80 12.60 -18.83
C LEU A 427 -27.31 11.76 -20.01
N GLY A 428 -26.61 11.79 -21.15
CA GLY A 428 -26.93 10.95 -22.30
C GLY A 428 -26.88 9.46 -21.94
N GLU A 429 -25.83 9.05 -21.22
CA GLU A 429 -25.68 7.67 -20.75
C GLU A 429 -26.72 7.29 -19.68
N ALA A 430 -27.04 8.21 -18.75
CA ALA A 430 -28.10 8.01 -17.76
C ALA A 430 -29.47 7.75 -18.42
N VAL A 431 -29.81 8.53 -19.45
CA VAL A 431 -31.04 8.33 -20.24
C VAL A 431 -31.03 6.98 -20.95
N ARG A 432 -29.91 6.63 -21.58
CA ARG A 432 -29.76 5.36 -22.32
C ARG A 432 -29.96 4.17 -21.39
N ARG A 433 -29.22 4.11 -20.28
CA ARG A 433 -29.30 2.97 -19.34
C ARG A 433 -30.65 2.89 -18.63
N LEU A 434 -31.27 4.02 -18.33
CA LEU A 434 -32.61 4.04 -17.73
C LEU A 434 -33.67 3.43 -18.67
N ARG A 435 -33.59 3.71 -19.98
CA ARG A 435 -34.47 3.07 -20.98
C ARG A 435 -34.20 1.58 -21.08
N ASP A 436 -32.93 1.17 -21.19
CA ASP A 436 -32.58 -0.26 -21.24
C ASP A 436 -33.06 -1.00 -19.98
N TRP A 437 -33.02 -0.36 -18.82
CA TRP A 437 -33.58 -0.91 -17.57
C TRP A 437 -35.11 -1.01 -17.64
N ALA A 438 -35.80 0.05 -18.09
CA ALA A 438 -37.25 0.07 -18.24
C ALA A 438 -37.77 -1.03 -19.18
N ASP A 439 -37.09 -1.26 -20.30
CA ASP A 439 -37.46 -2.29 -21.28
C ASP A 439 -37.40 -3.71 -20.69
N ARG A 440 -36.57 -3.92 -19.67
CA ARG A 440 -36.48 -5.17 -18.91
C ARG A 440 -37.53 -5.29 -17.80
N HIS A 441 -38.12 -4.16 -17.37
CA HIS A 441 -39.06 -4.06 -16.26
C HIS A 441 -40.39 -3.40 -16.70
N PRO A 442 -41.11 -3.94 -17.71
CA PRO A 442 -42.28 -3.29 -18.29
C PRO A 442 -43.50 -3.24 -17.34
N SER A 443 -43.48 -4.03 -16.26
CA SER A 443 -44.59 -4.21 -15.32
C SER A 443 -44.31 -3.73 -13.89
N VAL A 444 -43.17 -3.08 -13.67
CA VAL A 444 -42.86 -2.37 -12.41
C VAL A 444 -43.27 -0.93 -12.55
#